data_AF-A0A101GLU4-F1
#
_entry.id   AF-A0A101GLU4-F1
#
_cell.length_a   1.000
_cell.length_b   1.000
_cell.length_c   1.000
_cell.angle_alpha   90.00
_cell.angle_beta   90.00
_cell.angle_gamma   90.00
#
_symmetry.space_group_name_H-M   'P 1'
#
loop_
_entity.id
_entity.type
_entity.pdbx_description
1 polymer ?
#
loop_
_entity_poly.entity_id
_entity_poly.type
_entity_poly.pdbx_seq_one_letter_code
_entity_poly.pdbx_strand_id
1 'polypeptide(L)' 'DLLADDLICRAFGPHVVDALTSVAEAEWDAFRTAVHPWELDRYLATY' A
#
# COMPACT_ATOMS: atom_id res chain seq x y z
N ASP A 1 -9.89 5.84 -4.92
CA ASP A 1 -9.62 4.41 -4.70
C ASP A 1 -9.86 3.61 -5.96
N LEU A 2 -8.87 2.79 -6.34
CA LEU A 2 -8.94 1.90 -7.49
C LEU A 2 -10.07 0.86 -7.34
N LEU A 3 -10.43 0.54 -6.10
CA LEU A 3 -11.54 -0.34 -5.71
C LEU A 3 -12.91 0.36 -5.68
N ALA A 4 -12.95 1.69 -5.75
CA ALA A 4 -14.21 2.45 -5.83
C ALA A 4 -14.74 2.54 -7.27
N ASP A 5 -13.98 2.05 -8.25
CA ASP A 5 -14.37 2.07 -9.65
C ASP A 5 -15.04 0.76 -10.07
N ASP A 6 -16.37 0.82 -10.16
CA ASP A 6 -17.26 -0.27 -10.59
C ASP A 6 -16.92 -0.82 -11.99
N LEU A 7 -16.32 -0.02 -12.88
CA LEU A 7 -15.89 -0.51 -14.20
C LEU A 7 -14.67 -1.41 -14.05
N ILE A 8 -13.70 -1.00 -13.25
CA ILE A 8 -12.46 -1.73 -12.99
C ILE A 8 -12.77 -3.05 -12.28
N CYS A 9 -13.59 -3.02 -11.22
CA CYS A 9 -13.96 -4.22 -10.47
C CYS A 9 -14.70 -5.26 -11.33
N ARG A 10 -15.57 -4.81 -12.25
CA ARG A 10 -16.26 -5.71 -13.20
C ARG A 10 -15.34 -6.28 -14.27
N ALA A 11 -14.38 -5.49 -14.76
CA ALA A 11 -13.45 -5.92 -15.79
C ALA A 11 -12.49 -7.03 -15.29
N PHE A 12 -12.00 -6.90 -14.05
CA PHE A 12 -11.06 -7.86 -13.45
C PHE A 12 -11.76 -9.03 -12.74
N GLY A 13 -12.99 -8.84 -12.27
CA GLY A 13 -13.74 -9.85 -11.53
C GLY A 13 -13.27 -10.01 -10.08
N PRO A 14 -14.10 -10.62 -9.23
CA PRO A 14 -13.93 -10.59 -7.77
C PRO A 14 -12.61 -11.22 -7.29
N HIS A 15 -12.24 -12.39 -7.81
CA HIS A 15 -11.01 -13.09 -7.39
C HIS A 15 -9.73 -12.26 -7.63
N VAL A 16 -9.65 -11.55 -8.76
CA VAL A 16 -8.47 -10.74 -9.09
C VAL A 16 -8.43 -9.48 -8.24
N VAL A 17 -9.59 -8.84 -8.04
CA VAL A 17 -9.72 -7.66 -7.18
C VAL A 17 -9.32 -7.98 -5.74
N ASP A 18 -9.77 -9.10 -5.19
CA ASP A 18 -9.42 -9.53 -3.83
C ASP A 18 -7.92 -9.78 -3.68
N ALA A 19 -7.30 -10.47 -4.66
CA ALA A 19 -5.88 -10.75 -4.65
C ALA A 19 -5.03 -9.46 -4.72
N LEU A 20 -5.41 -8.53 -5.61
CA LEU A 20 -4.73 -7.24 -5.73
C LEU A 20 -4.86 -6.40 -4.46
N THR A 21 -6.04 -6.42 -3.83
CA THR A 21 -6.28 -5.72 -2.57
C THR A 21 -5.38 -6.27 -1.47
N SER A 22 -5.35 -7.60 -1.31
CA SER A 22 -4.52 -8.25 -0.29
C SER A 22 -3.02 -7.95 -0.47
N VAL A 23 -2.53 -7.94 -1.72
CA VAL A 23 -1.13 -7.59 -2.00
C VAL A 23 -0.85 -6.12 -1.68
N ALA A 24 -1.72 -5.21 -2.12
CA ALA A 24 -1.55 -3.78 -1.87
C ALA A 24 -1.57 -3.45 -0.36
N GLU A 25 -2.44 -4.10 0.41
CA GLU A 25 -2.49 -3.96 1.87
C GLU A 25 -1.21 -4.48 2.53
N ALA A 26 -0.70 -5.64 2.08
CA ALA A 26 0.55 -6.20 2.61
C ALA A 26 1.77 -5.31 2.29
N GLU A 27 1.85 -4.78 1.07
CA GLU A 27 2.89 -3.83 0.69
C GLU A 27 2.82 -2.54 1.51
N TRP A 28 1.62 -2.02 1.72
CA TRP A 28 1.40 -0.83 2.55
C TRP A 28 1.81 -1.07 4.00
N ASP A 29 1.47 -2.22 4.57
CA ASP A 29 1.85 -2.59 5.93
C ASP A 29 3.37 -2.72 6.09
N ALA A 30 4.06 -3.33 5.12
CA ALA A 30 5.51 -3.40 5.10
C ALA A 30 6.16 -2.01 5.00
N PHE A 31 5.62 -1.13 4.15
CA PHE A 31 6.17 0.20 3.95
C PHE A 31 6.03 1.09 5.19
N ARG A 32 4.85 1.10 5.82
CA ARG A 32 4.56 1.96 6.98
C ARG A 32 5.25 1.52 8.27
N THR A 33 5.68 0.25 8.35
CA THR A 33 6.35 -0.31 9.54
C THR A 33 7.86 -0.24 9.44
N ALA A 34 8.41 -0.02 8.23
CA ALA A 34 9.83 0.19 8.01
C ALA A 34 10.24 1.60 8.45
N VAL A 35 11.41 1.72 9.08
CA VAL A 35 12.06 3.01 9.35
C VAL A 35 12.94 3.35 8.15
N HIS A 36 12.62 4.45 7.49
CA HIS A 36 13.31 4.86 6.27
C HIS A 36 14.54 5.71 6.58
N PRO A 37 15.59 5.67 5.73
CA PRO A 37 16.79 6.49 5.92
C PRO A 37 16.49 7.98 6.09
N TRP A 38 15.49 8.52 5.38
CA TRP A 38 15.10 9.92 5.51
C TRP A 38 14.58 10.26 6.91
N GLU A 39 13.92 9.32 7.60
CA GLU A 39 13.43 9.50 8.96
C GLU A 39 14.60 9.54 9.93
N LEU A 40 15.59 8.69 9.72
CA LEU A 40 16.84 8.70 10.48
C LEU A 40 17.56 10.03 10.30
N ASP A 41 17.77 10.48 9.07
CA ASP A 41 18.45 11.75 8.80
C ASP A 41 17.73 12.94 9.42
N ARG A 42 16.39 12.96 9.38
CA ARG A 42 15.60 14.06 9.93
C ARG A 42 15.57 14.06 11.46
N TYR A 43 15.38 12.90 12.08
CA TYR A 43 15.14 12.83 13.53
C TYR A 43 16.41 12.55 14.33
N LEU A 44 17.37 11.76 13.84
CA LEU A 44 18.65 11.55 14.53
C LEU A 44 19.62 12.73 14.39
N ALA A 45 19.58 13.52 13.32
CA ALA A 45 20.41 14.73 13.24
C ALA A 45 19.91 15.89 14.12
N THR A 46 18.68 15.78 14.63
CA THR A 46 18.02 16.81 15.44
C THR A 46 18.21 16.59 16.95
N TYR A 47 18.68 15.41 17.39
CA TYR A 47 18.95 15.06 18.79
C TYR A 47 20.42 14.73 19.00
#